data_AF-A0A6G1KE88-F1
#
_entry.id   AF-A0A6G1KE88-F1
#
_cell.length_a   1.000
_cell.length_b   1.000
_cell.length_c   1.000
_cell.angle_alpha   90.00
_cell.angle_beta   90.00
_cell.angle_gamma   90.00
#
_symmetry.space_group_name_H-M   'P 1'
#
loop_
_entity.id
_entity.type
_entity.pdbx_description
1 polymer ?
#
loop_
_entity_poly.entity_id
_entity_poly.type
_entity_poly.pdbx_seq_one_letter_code
_entity_poly.pdbx_strand_id
1 'polypeptide(L)'
;MFHSISSKEDEESLLPTKITSQTVEKEWTVENITSTGTQAGKRSILSTITSYRWLIDTSLLLIIIGLMAVLLRRDPWNIPPSASWQVGGDFTAARLELPTKIEKFDPDMSFVPMNSSDFFSSETLARWNTIMPAGTGFPGPGKIFATTSMTHQLHCVYMMARIFSGVVSNNLKAIPDDYHFHFMHCVDYIRQGIMCSADLAVEVHEPKDSDDFGPQDGGWSGHHVCKDYSKVISYLEGEIADGTRIILPIDD
;
A
#
# COMPACT_ATOMS: atom_id res chain seq x y z
N MET A 1 22.58 18.61 50.57
CA MET A 1 22.35 17.18 50.85
C MET A 1 22.52 16.46 49.53
N PHE A 2 23.73 15.96 49.29
CA PHE A 2 24.10 15.23 48.09
C PHE A 2 23.71 13.77 48.32
N HIS A 3 22.95 13.18 47.41
CA HIS A 3 22.86 11.72 47.31
C HIS A 3 23.43 11.27 45.97
N SER A 4 24.63 10.73 46.07
CA SER A 4 25.26 9.83 45.12
C SER A 4 24.65 8.44 45.33
N ILE A 5 24.31 7.73 44.25
CA ILE A 5 24.07 6.30 44.27
C ILE A 5 24.97 5.66 43.21
N SER A 6 25.74 4.71 43.74
CA SER A 6 26.79 3.88 43.15
C SER A 6 26.25 2.92 42.10
N SER A 7 26.83 2.90 40.90
CA SER A 7 26.71 1.79 39.95
C SER A 7 27.81 0.76 40.24
N LYS A 8 27.42 -0.49 40.52
CA LYS A 8 28.30 -1.64 40.44
C LYS A 8 27.80 -2.56 39.32
N GLU A 9 28.76 -2.93 38.49
CA GLU A 9 28.80 -4.02 37.52
C GLU A 9 28.58 -5.36 38.29
N ASP A 10 28.10 -6.48 37.75
CA ASP A 10 28.55 -7.25 36.60
C ASP A 10 27.52 -8.35 36.24
N GLU A 11 27.72 -8.94 35.06
CA GLU A 11 27.36 -10.32 34.66
C GLU A 11 26.15 -10.49 33.73
N GLU A 12 26.36 -10.25 32.43
CA GLU A 12 25.66 -10.98 31.38
C GLU A 12 26.68 -11.39 30.29
N SER A 13 27.11 -12.66 30.35
CA SER A 13 27.85 -13.31 29.28
C SER A 13 26.89 -14.21 28.52
N LEU A 14 26.82 -14.09 27.19
CA LEU A 14 27.08 -15.17 26.23
C LEU A 14 26.70 -14.76 24.79
N LEU A 15 27.70 -14.93 23.90
CA LEU A 15 27.63 -15.20 22.44
C LEU A 15 27.81 -14.03 21.44
N PRO A 16 28.52 -14.29 20.31
CA PRO A 16 29.66 -13.47 19.95
C PRO A 16 29.53 -12.69 18.63
N THR A 17 30.05 -11.46 18.73
CA THR A 17 30.90 -10.67 17.82
C THR A 17 30.95 -11.00 16.32
N LYS A 18 30.42 -10.04 15.55
CA LYS A 18 30.91 -9.47 14.28
C LYS A 18 32.07 -10.21 13.58
N ILE A 19 31.77 -10.74 12.40
CA ILE A 19 32.74 -11.19 11.41
C ILE A 19 33.29 -9.95 10.67
N THR A 20 34.56 -9.63 10.92
CA THR A 20 35.35 -8.69 10.12
C THR A 20 36.04 -9.49 9.01
N SER A 21 35.85 -9.06 7.75
CA SER A 21 36.49 -9.63 6.57
C SER A 21 37.98 -9.29 6.58
N GLN A 22 38.84 -10.30 6.76
CA GLN A 22 40.26 -10.25 6.43
C GLN A 22 40.50 -11.16 5.22
N THR A 23 40.89 -10.54 4.11
CA THR A 23 41.40 -11.19 2.91
C THR A 23 42.76 -11.81 3.21
N VAL A 24 42.82 -13.13 3.24
CA VAL A 24 44.08 -13.89 3.26
C VAL A 24 44.42 -14.27 1.82
N GLU A 25 45.41 -13.59 1.24
CA GLU A 25 46.08 -14.04 0.02
C GLU A 25 46.82 -15.35 0.31
N LYS A 26 46.36 -16.45 -0.30
CA LYS A 26 47.12 -17.70 -0.33
C LYS A 26 47.97 -17.71 -1.59
N GLU A 27 49.24 -17.38 -1.38
CA GLU A 27 50.35 -17.68 -2.27
C GLU A 27 50.51 -19.20 -2.40
N TRP A 28 50.37 -19.72 -3.62
CA TRP A 28 50.59 -21.13 -3.93
C TRP A 28 51.96 -21.30 -4.58
N THR A 29 52.88 -21.89 -3.82
CA THR A 29 54.20 -22.34 -4.28
C THR A 29 54.07 -23.52 -5.25
N VAL A 30 54.67 -23.39 -6.43
CA VAL A 30 54.76 -24.47 -7.42
C VAL A 30 55.91 -25.40 -7.06
N GLU A 31 55.61 -26.55 -6.44
CA GLU A 31 56.57 -27.65 -6.31
C GLU A 31 56.69 -28.40 -7.64
N ASN A 32 57.93 -28.49 -8.14
CA ASN A 32 58.30 -29.29 -9.29
C ASN A 32 58.16 -30.79 -8.96
N ILE A 33 57.16 -31.45 -9.54
CA ILE A 33 57.11 -32.92 -9.62
C ILE A 33 57.28 -33.32 -11.08
N THR A 34 58.48 -33.79 -11.38
CA THR A 34 58.78 -34.56 -12.59
C THR A 34 57.98 -35.86 -12.56
N SER A 35 57.08 -36.05 -13.53
CA SER A 35 56.61 -37.38 -13.91
C SER A 35 56.62 -37.53 -15.42
N THR A 36 57.45 -38.47 -15.85
CA THR A 36 57.53 -39.03 -17.20
C THR A 36 56.39 -40.04 -17.37
N GLY A 37 55.57 -39.90 -18.42
CA GLY A 37 54.48 -40.84 -18.66
C GLY A 37 53.59 -40.48 -19.85
N THR A 38 54.00 -40.90 -21.04
CA THR A 38 53.20 -41.24 -22.23
C THR A 38 51.72 -40.79 -22.28
N GLN A 39 51.39 -39.71 -23.00
CA GLN A 39 50.08 -39.55 -23.67
C GLN A 39 50.23 -38.81 -25.00
N ALA A 40 50.79 -39.51 -26.00
CA ALA A 40 50.89 -39.03 -27.39
C ALA A 40 49.54 -39.06 -28.17
N GLY A 41 48.41 -39.32 -27.50
CA GLY A 41 47.08 -39.43 -28.15
C GLY A 41 46.09 -38.30 -27.90
N LYS A 42 46.30 -37.42 -26.91
CA LYS A 42 45.32 -36.34 -26.57
C LYS A 42 45.65 -34.96 -27.16
N ARG A 43 46.85 -34.77 -27.71
CA ARG A 43 47.30 -33.45 -28.22
C ARG A 43 46.72 -33.08 -29.58
N SER A 44 46.36 -34.06 -30.41
CA SER A 44 45.87 -33.80 -31.78
C SER A 44 44.45 -33.22 -31.82
N ILE A 45 43.58 -33.56 -30.86
CA ILE A 45 42.19 -33.07 -30.86
C ILE A 45 42.11 -31.67 -30.21
N LEU A 46 42.95 -31.40 -29.21
CA LEU A 46 43.01 -30.07 -28.57
C LEU A 46 43.64 -28.99 -29.48
N SER A 47 44.63 -29.31 -30.32
CA SER A 47 45.23 -28.31 -31.22
C SER A 47 44.27 -27.88 -32.33
N THR A 48 43.43 -28.80 -32.79
CA THR A 48 42.36 -28.51 -33.76
C THR A 48 41.30 -27.61 -33.12
N ILE A 49 40.90 -27.86 -31.87
CA ILE A 49 39.97 -26.98 -31.16
C ILE A 49 40.56 -25.56 -31.01
N THR A 50 41.86 -25.42 -30.74
CA THR A 50 42.50 -24.08 -30.67
C THR A 50 42.55 -23.35 -32.01
N SER A 51 42.70 -24.05 -33.14
CA SER A 51 42.72 -23.41 -34.47
C SER A 51 41.34 -22.94 -34.92
N TYR A 52 40.26 -23.56 -34.43
CA TYR A 52 38.88 -23.16 -34.73
C TYR A 52 38.26 -22.25 -33.67
N ARG A 53 38.96 -21.90 -32.58
CA ARG A 53 38.46 -20.99 -31.53
C ARG A 53 37.93 -19.68 -32.09
N TRP A 54 38.69 -19.04 -32.97
CA TRP A 54 38.26 -17.77 -33.60
C TRP A 54 36.98 -17.92 -34.43
N LEU A 55 36.78 -19.07 -35.09
CA LEU A 55 35.55 -19.36 -35.84
C LEU A 55 34.36 -19.64 -34.91
N ILE A 56 34.60 -20.29 -33.78
CA ILE A 56 33.58 -20.53 -32.74
C ILE A 56 33.19 -19.20 -32.09
N ASP A 57 34.17 -18.36 -31.73
CA ASP A 57 33.94 -17.07 -31.07
C ASP A 57 33.22 -16.08 -32.00
N THR A 58 33.59 -16.03 -33.28
CA THR A 58 32.89 -15.21 -34.28
C THR A 58 31.49 -15.70 -34.55
N SER A 59 31.28 -17.03 -34.63
CA SER A 59 29.94 -17.62 -34.76
C SER A 59 29.06 -17.30 -33.54
N LEU A 60 29.60 -17.45 -32.33
CA LEU A 60 28.89 -17.14 -31.09
C LEU A 60 28.54 -15.65 -31.02
N LEU A 61 29.48 -14.78 -31.40
CA LEU A 61 29.24 -13.34 -31.44
C LEU A 61 28.12 -12.97 -32.41
N LEU A 62 28.11 -13.56 -33.61
CA LEU A 62 27.04 -13.33 -34.58
C LEU A 62 25.68 -13.85 -34.09
N ILE A 63 25.65 -14.97 -33.37
CA ILE A 63 24.44 -15.49 -32.73
C ILE A 63 23.95 -14.51 -31.65
N ILE A 64 24.84 -14.01 -30.79
CA ILE A 64 24.49 -13.04 -29.75
C ILE A 64 23.97 -11.74 -30.37
N ILE A 65 24.63 -11.20 -31.39
CA ILE A 65 24.17 -10.01 -32.11
C ILE A 65 22.82 -10.26 -32.78
N GLY A 66 22.62 -11.42 -33.39
CA GLY A 66 21.34 -11.83 -33.97
C GLY A 66 20.22 -11.91 -32.93
N LEU A 67 20.49 -12.52 -31.76
CA LEU A 67 19.56 -12.58 -30.64
C LEU A 67 19.26 -11.19 -30.08
N MET A 68 20.26 -10.32 -29.93
CA MET A 68 20.04 -8.93 -29.52
C MET A 68 19.22 -8.16 -30.55
N ALA A 69 19.47 -8.33 -31.85
CA ALA A 69 18.67 -7.71 -32.90
C ALA A 69 17.22 -8.22 -32.90
N VAL A 70 16.99 -9.50 -32.62
CA VAL A 70 15.65 -10.07 -32.44
C VAL A 70 14.98 -9.50 -31.19
N LEU A 71 15.69 -9.35 -30.08
CA LEU A 71 15.16 -8.74 -28.85
C LEU A 71 14.89 -7.24 -29.00
N LEU A 72 15.68 -6.52 -29.80
CA LEU A 72 15.49 -5.10 -30.11
C LEU A 72 14.39 -4.87 -31.15
N ARG A 73 14.15 -5.83 -32.07
CA ARG A 73 13.03 -5.82 -33.02
C ARG A 73 11.73 -6.35 -32.43
N ARG A 74 11.80 -7.15 -31.36
CA ARG A 74 10.66 -7.49 -30.53
C ARG A 74 10.31 -6.24 -29.75
N ASP A 75 9.48 -5.38 -30.34
CA ASP A 75 8.99 -4.14 -29.73
C ASP A 75 8.83 -4.28 -28.21
N PRO A 76 9.73 -3.69 -27.40
CA PRO A 76 9.50 -3.53 -25.98
C PRO A 76 8.24 -2.68 -25.73
N TRP A 77 7.81 -1.95 -26.75
CA TRP A 77 6.70 -1.01 -26.79
C TRP A 77 5.33 -1.64 -27.10
N ASN A 78 5.30 -2.91 -27.52
CA ASN A 78 4.06 -3.68 -27.71
C ASN A 78 3.84 -4.72 -26.60
N ILE A 79 4.59 -4.62 -25.51
CA ILE A 79 4.18 -5.20 -24.24
C ILE A 79 2.97 -4.36 -23.81
N PRO A 80 1.72 -4.88 -23.80
CA PRO A 80 0.63 -4.13 -23.18
C PRO A 80 1.13 -3.76 -21.78
N PRO A 81 1.04 -2.48 -21.35
CA PRO A 81 1.61 -2.04 -20.10
C PRO A 81 1.24 -3.07 -19.04
N SER A 82 2.25 -3.63 -18.36
CA SER A 82 2.01 -4.58 -17.28
C SER A 82 0.96 -3.95 -16.37
N ALA A 83 -0.26 -4.50 -16.37
CA ALA A 83 -1.41 -3.88 -15.72
C ALA A 83 -1.00 -3.48 -14.30
N SER A 84 -0.89 -2.17 -14.06
CA SER A 84 -0.28 -1.65 -12.84
C SER A 84 -1.31 -1.72 -11.73
N TRP A 85 -0.91 -2.17 -10.55
CA TRP A 85 -1.79 -2.09 -9.38
C TRP A 85 -2.16 -0.63 -9.13
N GLN A 86 -3.46 -0.34 -9.17
CA GLN A 86 -3.96 0.96 -8.76
C GLN A 86 -4.06 1.00 -7.23
N VAL A 87 -3.51 2.04 -6.60
CA VAL A 87 -3.61 2.26 -5.15
C VAL A 87 -5.08 2.18 -4.71
N GLY A 88 -5.33 1.52 -3.57
CA GLY A 88 -6.68 1.29 -3.06
C GLY A 88 -7.54 0.36 -3.93
N GLY A 89 -6.93 -0.45 -4.79
CA GLY A 89 -7.59 -1.56 -5.50
C GLY A 89 -7.72 -2.82 -4.64
N ASP A 90 -8.58 -3.75 -5.07
CA ASP A 90 -8.68 -5.07 -4.47
C ASP A 90 -7.59 -5.98 -5.05
N PHE A 91 -6.79 -6.62 -4.19
CA PHE A 91 -5.69 -7.49 -4.61
C PHE A 91 -6.19 -8.77 -5.31
N THR A 92 -7.45 -9.16 -5.07
CA THR A 92 -8.09 -10.34 -5.67
C THR A 92 -8.85 -10.01 -6.95
N ALA A 93 -9.32 -8.76 -7.10
CA ALA A 93 -9.98 -8.30 -8.31
C ALA A 93 -8.90 -8.09 -9.37
N ALA A 94 -8.58 -9.14 -10.11
CA ALA A 94 -7.61 -9.10 -11.17
C ALA A 94 -7.97 -7.97 -12.16
N ARG A 95 -7.22 -6.86 -12.05
CA ARG A 95 -7.09 -5.81 -13.08
C ARG A 95 -8.29 -4.87 -13.22
N LEU A 96 -8.94 -4.50 -12.12
CA LEU A 96 -9.87 -3.35 -12.11
C LEU A 96 -9.09 -2.03 -11.95
N GLU A 97 -8.89 -1.33 -13.06
CA GLU A 97 -8.46 0.07 -13.05
C GLU A 97 -9.69 0.97 -13.17
N LEU A 98 -10.00 1.72 -12.11
CA LEU A 98 -11.07 2.72 -12.14
C LEU A 98 -10.50 4.07 -12.62
N PRO A 99 -11.25 4.86 -13.41
CA PRO A 99 -10.78 6.17 -13.84
C PRO A 99 -10.55 7.08 -12.63
N THR A 100 -9.62 8.02 -12.77
CA THR A 100 -9.29 9.03 -11.76
C THR A 100 -9.72 10.42 -12.22
N LYS A 101 -9.90 11.32 -11.25
CA LYS A 101 -10.21 12.73 -11.46
C LYS A 101 -9.50 13.60 -10.43
N ILE A 102 -9.21 14.84 -10.81
CA ILE A 102 -8.67 15.83 -9.89
C ILE A 102 -9.82 16.40 -9.08
N GLU A 103 -9.73 16.32 -7.76
CA GLU A 103 -10.70 16.89 -6.82
C GLU A 103 -10.01 17.94 -5.96
N LYS A 104 -10.70 19.06 -5.75
CA LYS A 104 -10.38 20.00 -4.68
C LYS A 104 -11.37 19.71 -3.56
N PHE A 105 -10.88 19.55 -2.34
CA PHE A 105 -11.77 19.33 -1.21
C PHE A 105 -12.42 20.66 -0.80
N ASP A 106 -13.67 20.58 -0.34
CA ASP A 106 -14.41 21.71 0.20
C ASP A 106 -15.19 21.21 1.44
N PRO A 107 -15.26 22.01 2.52
CA PRO A 107 -15.97 21.62 3.72
C PRO A 107 -17.49 21.55 3.46
N ASP A 108 -18.11 20.45 3.86
CA ASP A 108 -19.56 20.25 3.78
C ASP A 108 -20.15 19.89 5.15
N MET A 109 -20.71 20.91 5.81
CA MET A 109 -21.30 20.80 7.14
C MET A 109 -22.61 19.99 7.16
N SER A 110 -23.16 19.59 6.00
CA SER A 110 -24.32 18.69 5.97
C SER A 110 -23.98 17.26 6.42
N PHE A 111 -22.71 16.84 6.31
CA PHE A 111 -22.22 15.58 6.86
C PHE A 111 -21.88 15.68 8.35
N VAL A 112 -21.48 16.86 8.81
CA VAL A 112 -20.97 17.13 10.16
C VAL A 112 -21.59 18.41 10.73
N PRO A 113 -22.87 18.37 11.15
CA PRO A 113 -23.55 19.56 11.68
C PRO A 113 -22.84 20.10 12.93
N MET A 114 -22.76 21.42 13.04
CA MET A 114 -22.08 22.11 14.16
C MET A 114 -22.73 21.80 15.53
N ASN A 115 -24.03 21.59 15.55
CA ASN A 115 -24.73 21.15 16.75
C ASN A 115 -24.68 19.62 16.83
N SER A 116 -23.98 19.10 17.83
CA SER A 116 -23.80 17.67 18.05
C SER A 116 -25.10 16.88 18.17
N SER A 117 -26.20 17.50 18.62
CA SER A 117 -27.49 16.80 18.71
C SER A 117 -28.08 16.51 17.32
N ASP A 118 -27.79 17.37 16.35
CA ASP A 118 -28.34 17.25 14.99
C ASP A 118 -27.68 16.12 14.19
N PHE A 119 -26.52 15.62 14.64
CA PHE A 119 -25.87 14.45 14.04
C PHE A 119 -26.75 13.19 14.07
N PHE A 120 -27.64 13.09 15.07
CA PHE A 120 -28.58 11.98 15.22
C PHE A 120 -29.87 12.17 14.40
N SER A 121 -29.96 13.23 13.60
CA SER A 121 -31.10 13.47 12.73
C SER A 121 -31.15 12.49 11.55
N SER A 122 -32.36 12.23 11.04
CA SER A 122 -32.54 11.46 9.81
C SER A 122 -31.91 12.15 8.60
N GLU A 123 -31.79 13.48 8.62
CA GLU A 123 -31.18 14.26 7.54
C GLU A 123 -29.68 13.98 7.44
N THR A 124 -28.96 14.04 8.57
CA THR A 124 -27.52 13.71 8.60
C THR A 124 -27.29 12.26 8.19
N LEU A 125 -28.07 11.30 8.72
CA LEU A 125 -27.96 9.91 8.30
C LEU A 125 -28.25 9.72 6.80
N ALA A 126 -29.29 10.37 6.27
CA ALA A 126 -29.59 10.33 4.84
C ALA A 126 -28.43 10.90 4.00
N ARG A 127 -27.81 11.99 4.46
CA ARG A 127 -26.65 12.59 3.80
C ARG A 127 -25.47 11.62 3.72
N TRP A 128 -25.12 10.97 4.82
CA TRP A 128 -24.08 9.92 4.84
C TRP A 128 -24.42 8.73 3.94
N ASN A 129 -25.68 8.35 3.84
CA ASN A 129 -26.09 7.29 2.90
C ASN A 129 -25.92 7.68 1.42
N THR A 130 -25.86 8.97 1.07
CA THR A 130 -25.63 9.40 -0.34
C THR A 130 -24.24 9.05 -0.87
N ILE A 131 -23.27 8.81 0.02
CA ILE A 131 -21.91 8.41 -0.34
C ILE A 131 -21.69 6.90 -0.19
N MET A 132 -22.73 6.13 0.16
CA MET A 132 -22.66 4.67 0.23
C MET A 132 -23.33 4.05 -1.01
N PRO A 133 -22.89 2.85 -1.45
CA PRO A 133 -23.54 2.17 -2.56
C PRO A 133 -24.97 1.73 -2.18
N ALA A 134 -25.90 1.78 -3.12
CA ALA A 134 -27.23 1.23 -2.91
C ALA A 134 -27.19 -0.29 -2.68
N GLY A 135 -28.17 -0.80 -1.92
CA GLY A 135 -28.26 -2.24 -1.61
C GLY A 135 -27.34 -2.71 -0.48
N THR A 136 -26.78 -1.79 0.32
CA THR A 136 -26.12 -2.15 1.57
C THR A 136 -27.06 -2.97 2.48
N GLY A 137 -26.47 -3.85 3.28
CA GLY A 137 -27.24 -4.68 4.19
C GLY A 137 -26.39 -5.72 4.91
N PHE A 138 -27.04 -6.40 5.85
CA PHE A 138 -26.41 -7.42 6.66
C PHE A 138 -26.54 -8.80 6.01
N PRO A 139 -25.49 -9.64 6.06
CA PRO A 139 -25.51 -10.99 5.48
C PRO A 139 -26.48 -11.95 6.19
N GLY A 140 -26.95 -11.59 7.40
CA GLY A 140 -27.69 -12.44 8.32
C GLY A 140 -26.77 -13.26 9.24
N PRO A 141 -27.32 -13.81 10.34
CA PRO A 141 -26.52 -14.51 11.35
C PRO A 141 -25.81 -15.74 10.78
N GLY A 142 -24.55 -15.93 11.19
CA GLY A 142 -23.74 -17.10 10.82
C GLY A 142 -23.17 -17.11 9.40
N LYS A 143 -23.36 -16.03 8.63
CA LYS A 143 -22.75 -15.89 7.30
C LYS A 143 -21.45 -15.08 7.37
N ILE A 144 -20.45 -15.56 6.64
CA ILE A 144 -19.22 -14.80 6.40
C ILE A 144 -19.59 -13.61 5.51
N PHE A 145 -19.13 -12.42 5.88
CA PHE A 145 -19.16 -11.25 5.01
C PHE A 145 -17.78 -10.62 4.94
N ALA A 146 -17.53 -9.92 3.84
CA ALA A 146 -16.32 -9.13 3.64
C ALA A 146 -16.76 -7.72 3.24
N THR A 147 -16.36 -6.73 4.04
CA THR A 147 -16.65 -5.33 3.73
C THR A 147 -15.58 -4.76 2.80
N THR A 148 -15.97 -3.82 1.93
CA THR A 148 -15.00 -3.05 1.14
C THR A 148 -14.26 -2.09 2.07
N SER A 149 -12.93 -2.01 1.95
CA SER A 149 -12.13 -1.14 2.82
C SER A 149 -12.57 0.32 2.76
N MET A 150 -12.88 0.86 1.56
CA MET A 150 -13.37 2.24 1.42
C MET A 150 -14.66 2.49 2.24
N THR A 151 -15.66 1.61 2.15
CA THR A 151 -16.93 1.78 2.87
C THR A 151 -16.75 1.56 4.38
N HIS A 152 -15.80 0.72 4.78
CA HIS A 152 -15.42 0.56 6.20
C HIS A 152 -14.71 1.82 6.74
N GLN A 153 -13.85 2.47 5.93
CA GLN A 153 -13.26 3.75 6.31
C GLN A 153 -14.36 4.82 6.50
N LEU A 154 -15.36 4.89 5.62
CA LEU A 154 -16.49 5.81 5.80
C LEU A 154 -17.30 5.51 7.07
N HIS A 155 -17.59 4.23 7.33
CA HIS A 155 -18.23 3.80 8.57
C HIS A 155 -17.42 4.25 9.81
N CYS A 156 -16.10 4.05 9.79
CA CYS A 156 -15.23 4.49 10.89
C CYS A 156 -15.34 6.00 11.14
N VAL A 157 -15.31 6.83 10.09
CA VAL A 157 -15.45 8.29 10.23
C VAL A 157 -16.84 8.66 10.76
N TYR A 158 -17.89 8.03 10.24
CA TYR A 158 -19.26 8.21 10.72
C TYR A 158 -19.38 7.87 12.21
N MET A 159 -18.85 6.73 12.63
CA MET A 159 -18.89 6.29 14.02
C MET A 159 -18.07 7.17 14.95
N MET A 160 -16.89 7.63 14.52
CA MET A 160 -16.11 8.61 15.30
C MET A 160 -16.91 9.89 15.55
N ALA A 161 -17.56 10.44 14.51
CA ALA A 161 -18.39 11.64 14.64
C ALA A 161 -19.65 11.39 15.48
N ARG A 162 -20.27 10.21 15.35
CA ARG A 162 -21.42 9.77 16.16
C ARG A 162 -21.07 9.66 17.63
N ILE A 163 -19.95 9.02 17.96
CA ILE A 163 -19.46 8.83 19.33
C ILE A 163 -19.14 10.17 19.96
N PHE A 164 -18.38 11.02 19.25
CA PHE A 164 -18.09 12.38 19.71
C PHE A 164 -19.38 13.15 20.00
N SER A 165 -20.33 13.14 19.07
CA SER A 165 -21.61 13.83 19.19
C SER A 165 -22.43 13.32 20.37
N GLY A 166 -22.46 12.00 20.60
CA GLY A 166 -23.16 11.38 21.73
C GLY A 166 -22.55 11.74 23.08
N VAL A 167 -21.23 11.78 23.17
CA VAL A 167 -20.51 12.18 24.39
C VAL A 167 -20.77 13.66 24.70
N VAL A 168 -20.60 14.55 23.72
CA VAL A 168 -20.75 16.01 23.91
C VAL A 168 -22.19 16.41 24.22
N SER A 169 -23.17 15.76 23.59
CA SER A 169 -24.60 15.99 23.85
C SER A 169 -25.16 15.24 25.07
N ASN A 170 -24.31 14.47 25.79
CA ASN A 170 -24.73 13.57 26.86
C ASN A 170 -25.83 12.56 26.43
N ASN A 171 -25.82 12.16 25.17
CA ASN A 171 -26.72 11.17 24.57
C ASN A 171 -26.04 9.80 24.47
N LEU A 172 -25.55 9.27 25.61
CA LEU A 172 -24.80 8.02 25.66
C LEU A 172 -25.63 6.79 25.25
N LYS A 173 -26.96 6.89 25.23
CA LYS A 173 -27.84 5.80 24.80
C LYS A 173 -27.88 5.61 23.28
N ALA A 174 -27.43 6.61 22.51
CA ALA A 174 -27.46 6.59 21.05
C ALA A 174 -26.14 6.12 20.42
N ILE A 175 -25.16 5.76 21.24
CA ILE A 175 -23.83 5.29 20.82
C ILE A 175 -23.59 3.85 21.33
N PRO A 176 -22.67 3.08 20.73
CA PRO A 176 -22.37 1.71 21.17
C PRO A 176 -21.90 1.65 22.63
N ASP A 177 -22.20 0.56 23.34
CA ASP A 177 -21.76 0.36 24.73
C ASP A 177 -20.23 0.33 24.86
N ASP A 178 -19.53 -0.12 23.82
CA ASP A 178 -18.08 -0.21 23.72
C ASP A 178 -17.44 0.98 22.98
N TYR A 179 -18.11 2.14 22.94
CA TYR A 179 -17.70 3.31 22.16
C TYR A 179 -16.22 3.71 22.32
N HIS A 180 -15.63 3.52 23.50
CA HIS A 180 -14.21 3.79 23.71
C HIS A 180 -13.30 2.90 22.86
N PHE A 181 -13.57 1.60 22.82
CA PHE A 181 -12.81 0.65 22.02
C PHE A 181 -13.06 0.90 20.52
N HIS A 182 -14.34 1.05 20.15
CA HIS A 182 -14.73 1.27 18.77
C HIS A 182 -14.07 2.55 18.22
N PHE A 183 -14.10 3.67 18.97
CA PHE A 183 -13.45 4.91 18.55
C PHE A 183 -11.94 4.74 18.29
N MET A 184 -11.22 4.08 19.21
CA MET A 184 -9.77 3.87 19.05
C MET A 184 -9.43 2.90 17.91
N HIS A 185 -10.27 1.89 17.67
CA HIS A 185 -10.16 1.02 16.51
C HIS A 185 -10.30 1.80 15.20
N CYS A 186 -11.33 2.65 15.10
CA CYS A 186 -11.56 3.51 13.95
C CYS A 186 -10.38 4.45 13.71
N VAL A 187 -9.84 5.08 14.77
CA VAL A 187 -8.65 5.95 14.67
C VAL A 187 -7.47 5.21 14.04
N ASP A 188 -7.15 3.99 14.51
CA ASP A 188 -6.05 3.24 13.93
C ASP A 188 -6.34 2.75 12.49
N TYR A 189 -7.58 2.33 12.21
CA TYR A 189 -7.97 1.89 10.87
C TYR A 189 -7.85 3.01 9.84
N ILE A 190 -8.33 4.21 10.16
CA ILE A 190 -8.21 5.40 9.29
C ILE A 190 -6.76 5.81 9.11
N ARG A 191 -5.94 5.78 10.18
CA ARG A 191 -4.50 6.03 10.06
C ARG A 191 -3.84 5.09 9.04
N GLN A 192 -4.18 3.80 9.08
CA GLN A 192 -3.67 2.82 8.12
C GLN A 192 -4.17 3.09 6.69
N GLY A 193 -5.45 3.47 6.54
CA GLY A 193 -6.03 3.89 5.25
C GLY A 193 -5.30 5.07 4.62
N ILE A 194 -5.03 6.12 5.41
CA ILE A 194 -4.27 7.31 4.99
C ILE A 194 -2.84 6.94 4.57
N MET A 195 -2.16 6.09 5.34
CA MET A 195 -0.81 5.63 4.97
C MET A 195 -0.82 4.75 3.72
N CYS A 196 -1.90 4.02 3.47
CA CYS A 196 -2.05 3.18 2.29
C CYS A 196 -2.30 4.00 1.02
N SER A 197 -3.11 5.07 1.10
CA SER A 197 -3.33 5.98 -0.02
C SER A 197 -2.15 6.92 -0.25
N ALA A 198 -1.48 7.34 0.83
CA ALA A 198 -0.32 8.23 0.84
C ALA A 198 -0.51 9.43 -0.09
N ASP A 199 -1.60 10.17 0.09
CA ASP A 199 -1.89 11.35 -0.73
C ASP A 199 -0.77 12.40 -0.60
N LEU A 200 -0.22 12.81 -1.74
CA LEU A 200 0.91 13.74 -1.84
C LEU A 200 0.48 15.12 -2.35
N ALA A 201 -0.83 15.41 -2.38
CA ALA A 201 -1.34 16.74 -2.69
C ALA A 201 -0.70 17.80 -1.76
N VAL A 202 -0.37 18.95 -2.34
CA VAL A 202 0.19 20.09 -1.59
C VAL A 202 -0.94 21.03 -1.22
N GLU A 203 -1.15 21.21 0.09
CA GLU A 203 -2.07 22.18 0.67
C GLU A 203 -1.26 23.42 1.08
N VAL A 204 -1.49 24.54 0.38
CA VAL A 204 -0.79 25.80 0.60
C VAL A 204 -1.58 26.64 1.59
N HIS A 205 -0.90 27.15 2.61
CA HIS A 205 -1.46 28.10 3.55
C HIS A 205 -0.97 29.52 3.26
N GLU A 206 -1.88 30.49 3.16
CA GLU A 206 -1.55 31.91 3.05
C GLU A 206 -1.71 32.64 4.40
N PRO A 207 -0.93 33.71 4.66
CA PRO A 207 -1.07 34.51 5.89
C PRO A 207 -2.44 35.17 6.12
N LYS A 208 -3.33 35.10 5.11
CA LYS A 208 -4.68 35.67 5.15
C LYS A 208 -5.76 34.58 5.13
N ASP A 209 -5.39 33.31 5.21
CA ASP A 209 -6.36 32.22 5.35
C ASP A 209 -7.28 32.53 6.52
N SER A 210 -8.56 32.19 6.36
CA SER A 210 -9.51 32.37 7.45
C SER A 210 -9.08 31.53 8.64
N ASP A 211 -9.27 32.05 9.86
CA ASP A 211 -9.14 31.26 11.09
C ASP A 211 -9.88 29.93 10.90
N ASP A 212 -9.19 28.85 11.29
CA ASP A 212 -9.52 27.43 11.13
C ASP A 212 -11.03 27.16 10.97
N PHE A 213 -11.40 26.27 10.03
CA PHE A 213 -12.76 25.75 9.76
C PHE A 213 -13.63 26.49 8.71
N GLY A 214 -13.10 27.49 7.98
CA GLY A 214 -13.82 28.15 6.87
C GLY A 214 -13.56 27.54 5.48
N PRO A 215 -14.39 27.81 4.44
CA PRO A 215 -14.09 27.46 3.04
C PRO A 215 -12.80 28.09 2.47
N GLN A 216 -12.17 28.98 3.23
CA GLN A 216 -10.92 29.69 2.94
C GLN A 216 -9.77 29.24 3.86
N ASP A 217 -9.96 28.15 4.60
CA ASP A 217 -8.89 27.48 5.34
C ASP A 217 -7.96 26.81 4.32
N GLY A 218 -6.66 27.13 4.39
CA GLY A 218 -5.62 26.63 3.49
C GLY A 218 -5.51 25.10 3.49
N GLY A 219 -6.02 24.42 4.53
CA GLY A 219 -6.11 22.96 4.60
C GLY A 219 -7.04 22.33 3.54
N TRP A 220 -7.83 23.12 2.82
CA TRP A 220 -8.69 22.67 1.71
C TRP A 220 -8.20 23.15 0.33
N SER A 221 -6.99 23.71 0.24
CA SER A 221 -6.46 24.29 -1.00
C SER A 221 -5.85 23.25 -1.95
N GLY A 222 -5.60 22.04 -1.45
CA GLY A 222 -5.00 20.94 -2.18
C GLY A 222 -5.82 20.47 -3.38
N HIS A 223 -5.12 19.98 -4.40
CA HIS A 223 -5.74 19.29 -5.54
C HIS A 223 -5.27 17.83 -5.53
N HIS A 224 -6.24 16.93 -5.36
CA HIS A 224 -6.03 15.52 -5.05
C HIS A 224 -6.32 14.67 -6.29
N VAL A 225 -5.56 13.61 -6.50
CA VAL A 225 -5.83 12.64 -7.57
C VAL A 225 -6.68 11.52 -6.98
N CYS A 226 -7.99 11.59 -7.15
CA CYS A 226 -8.93 10.64 -6.58
C CYS A 226 -9.42 9.64 -7.64
N LYS A 227 -9.85 8.45 -7.21
CA LYS A 227 -10.73 7.61 -8.06
C LYS A 227 -12.02 8.37 -8.32
N ASP A 228 -12.58 8.24 -9.52
CA ASP A 228 -13.91 8.77 -9.81
C ASP A 228 -14.93 8.04 -8.93
N TYR A 229 -15.36 8.72 -7.87
CA TYR A 229 -16.24 8.16 -6.86
C TYR A 229 -17.53 7.60 -7.45
N SER A 230 -18.07 8.21 -8.50
CA SER A 230 -19.27 7.71 -9.19
C SER A 230 -19.04 6.32 -9.79
N LYS A 231 -17.83 6.06 -10.31
CA LYS A 231 -17.45 4.76 -10.88
C LYS A 231 -17.15 3.74 -9.80
N VAL A 232 -16.59 4.16 -8.67
CA VAL A 232 -16.43 3.31 -7.48
C VAL A 232 -17.79 2.83 -6.99
N ILE A 233 -18.75 3.75 -6.80
CA ILE A 233 -20.10 3.42 -6.35
C ILE A 233 -20.79 2.48 -7.34
N SER A 234 -20.80 2.81 -8.63
CA SER A 234 -21.43 1.98 -9.67
C SER A 234 -20.84 0.56 -9.70
N TYR A 235 -19.53 0.42 -9.51
CA TYR A 235 -18.87 -0.88 -9.44
C TYR A 235 -19.32 -1.68 -8.22
N LEU A 236 -19.34 -1.06 -7.04
CA LEU A 236 -19.76 -1.73 -5.80
C LEU A 236 -21.23 -2.14 -5.83
N GLU A 237 -22.10 -1.31 -6.40
CA GLU A 237 -23.52 -1.65 -6.60
C GLU A 237 -23.69 -2.85 -7.55
N GLY A 238 -22.89 -2.93 -8.62
CA GLY A 238 -22.85 -4.11 -9.48
C GLY A 238 -22.45 -5.38 -8.72
N GLU A 239 -21.39 -5.30 -7.92
CA GLU A 239 -20.91 -6.43 -7.11
C GLU A 239 -21.93 -6.88 -6.04
N ILE A 240 -22.70 -5.95 -5.49
CA ILE A 240 -23.83 -6.25 -4.59
C ILE A 240 -24.94 -6.95 -5.37
N ALA A 241 -25.34 -6.42 -6.53
CA ALA A 241 -26.41 -6.98 -7.35
C ALA A 241 -26.09 -8.40 -7.83
N ASP A 242 -24.83 -8.67 -8.14
CA ASP A 242 -24.33 -10.00 -8.54
C ASP A 242 -24.18 -10.97 -7.35
N GLY A 243 -24.33 -10.48 -6.11
CA GLY A 243 -24.17 -11.27 -4.89
C GLY A 243 -22.71 -11.62 -4.57
N THR A 244 -21.76 -11.05 -5.31
CA THR A 244 -20.31 -11.21 -5.11
C THR A 244 -19.85 -10.55 -3.82
N ARG A 245 -20.52 -9.47 -3.41
CA ARG A 245 -20.10 -8.63 -2.30
C ARG A 245 -21.27 -8.20 -1.42
N ILE A 246 -21.02 -8.12 -0.12
CA ILE A 246 -21.96 -7.58 0.86
C ILE A 246 -21.29 -6.38 1.52
N ILE A 247 -21.97 -5.24 1.51
CA ILE A 247 -21.49 -4.00 2.10
C ILE A 247 -22.43 -3.62 3.23
N LEU A 248 -21.87 -3.37 4.41
CA LEU A 248 -22.66 -3.00 5.58
C LEU A 248 -23.22 -1.56 5.43
N PRO A 249 -24.36 -1.26 6.08
CA PRO A 249 -24.84 0.11 6.22
C PRO A 249 -23.81 1.01 6.90
N ILE A 250 -23.97 2.33 6.76
CA ILE A 250 -23.04 3.29 7.36
C ILE A 250 -23.10 3.29 8.90
N ASP A 251 -24.26 2.97 9.48
CA ASP A 251 -24.60 3.11 10.90
C ASP A 251 -24.82 1.76 11.60
N ASP A 252 -24.11 0.72 11.18
CA ASP A 252 -24.29 -0.66 11.63
C ASP A 252 -24.22 -0.93 13.14
#